data_AF-A0A9D5QC22-F1
#
_entry.id   AF-A0A9D5QC22-F1
#
_cell.length_a   1.000
_cell.length_b   1.000
_cell.length_c   1.000
_cell.angle_alpha   90.00
_cell.angle_beta   90.00
_cell.angle_gamma   90.00
#
_symmetry.space_group_name_H-M   'P 1'
#
loop_
_entity.id
_entity.type
_entity.pdbx_description
1 polymer ?
#
loop_
_entity_poly.entity_id
_entity_poly.type
_entity_poly.pdbx_seq_one_letter_code
_entity_poly.pdbx_strand_id
1 'polypeptide(L)'
;MSLLLIALLAVPDTLNLSLGEAVDRAYAQAPEVRLAQVEIEQAELEQLKAASEFYPKVTAEGGVARLSEIPRFSLEPLGYDIE
;
A
#
# COMPACT_ATOMS: atom_id res chain seq x y z
N MET A 1 -22.30 21.94 21.05
CA MET A 1 -22.34 20.74 21.91
C MET A 1 -20.99 20.05 21.82
N SER A 2 -20.32 19.88 22.96
CA SER A 2 -18.90 19.49 23.08
C SER A 2 -18.63 18.06 22.56
N LEU A 3 -17.58 17.90 21.74
CA LEU A 3 -17.04 16.60 21.27
C LEU A 3 -16.69 15.65 22.42
N LEU A 4 -16.35 16.19 23.59
CA LEU A 4 -16.03 15.44 24.80
C LEU A 4 -17.24 14.63 25.32
N LEU A 5 -18.46 15.12 25.09
CA LEU A 5 -19.69 14.45 25.50
C LEU A 5 -20.01 13.23 24.63
N ILE A 6 -19.64 13.29 23.34
CA ILE A 6 -19.88 12.20 22.36
C ILE A 6 -18.94 11.02 22.66
N ALA A 7 -17.69 11.29 23.04
CA ALA A 7 -16.72 10.25 23.40
C ALA A 7 -17.12 9.50 24.68
N LEU A 8 -17.75 10.18 25.65
CA LEU A 8 -18.19 9.56 26.91
C LEU A 8 -19.45 8.68 26.74
N LEU A 9 -20.32 9.01 25.78
CA LEU A 9 -21.50 8.19 25.43
C LEU A 9 -21.16 6.99 24.54
N ALA A 10 -19.97 6.97 23.95
CA ALA A 10 -19.49 5.86 23.12
C ALA A 10 -18.88 4.71 23.94
N VAL A 11 -18.89 4.79 25.28
CA VAL A 11 -18.49 3.67 26.12
C VAL A 11 -19.48 2.51 25.88
N PRO A 12 -19.02 1.36 25.36
CA PRO A 12 -19.91 0.23 25.13
C PRO A 12 -20.49 -0.21 26.47
N ASP A 13 -21.81 -0.39 26.50
CA ASP A 13 -22.55 -0.86 27.67
C ASP A 13 -22.16 -2.32 27.96
N THR A 14 -21.09 -2.51 28.74
CA THR A 14 -20.54 -3.82 29.09
C THR A 14 -21.37 -4.57 30.13
N LEU A 15 -22.44 -3.96 30.65
CA LEU A 15 -23.25 -4.50 31.75
C LEU A 15 -24.25 -5.58 31.32
N ASN A 16 -24.49 -5.76 30.02
CA ASN A 16 -25.50 -6.68 29.48
C ASN A 16 -24.94 -7.84 28.63
N LEU A 17 -23.62 -8.01 28.58
CA LEU A 17 -22.98 -9.05 27.77
C LEU A 17 -22.59 -10.25 28.62
N SER A 18 -22.94 -11.45 28.16
CA SER A 18 -22.32 -12.66 28.68
C SER A 18 -20.82 -12.68 28.33
N LEU A 19 -20.02 -13.39 29.12
CA LEU A 19 -18.58 -13.52 28.88
C LEU A 19 -18.27 -14.02 27.47
N GLY A 20 -19.07 -14.97 26.96
CA GLY A 20 -18.91 -15.48 25.59
C GLY A 20 -19.12 -14.40 24.53
N GLU A 21 -20.21 -13.64 24.63
CA GLU A 21 -20.49 -12.54 23.68
C GLU A 21 -19.46 -11.41 23.77
N ALA A 22 -18.90 -11.16 24.95
CA ALA A 22 -17.82 -10.20 25.13
C ALA A 22 -16.53 -10.66 24.42
N VAL A 23 -16.20 -11.95 24.53
CA VAL A 23 -15.03 -12.55 23.86
C VAL A 23 -15.21 -12.56 22.34
N ASP A 24 -16.38 -12.96 21.83
CA ASP A 24 -16.66 -12.98 20.39
C ASP A 24 -16.58 -11.57 19.80
N ARG A 25 -17.14 -10.58 20.50
CA ARG A 25 -17.06 -9.17 20.08
C ARG A 25 -15.63 -8.65 20.13
N ALA A 26 -14.84 -9.05 21.13
CA ALA A 26 -13.42 -8.72 21.21
C ALA A 26 -12.64 -9.34 20.04
N TYR A 27 -12.82 -10.62 19.74
CA TYR A 27 -12.18 -11.27 18.59
C TYR A 27 -12.57 -10.63 17.25
N ALA A 28 -13.84 -10.26 17.07
CA ALA A 28 -14.31 -9.60 15.85
C ALA A 28 -13.71 -8.20 15.64
N GLN A 29 -13.34 -7.50 16.71
CA GLN A 29 -12.82 -6.13 16.64
C GLN A 29 -11.31 -6.03 16.89
N ALA A 30 -10.70 -7.07 17.44
CA ALA A 30 -9.30 -7.10 17.83
C ALA A 30 -8.38 -6.83 16.61
N PRO A 31 -7.63 -5.72 16.60
CA PRO A 31 -6.72 -5.41 15.52
C PRO A 31 -5.56 -6.42 15.44
N GLU A 32 -5.12 -6.94 16.60
CA GLU A 32 -4.05 -7.94 16.70
C GLU A 32 -4.43 -9.26 16.01
N VAL A 33 -5.68 -9.72 16.18
CA VAL A 33 -6.19 -10.94 15.52
C VAL A 33 -6.24 -10.75 14.00
N ARG A 34 -6.69 -9.57 13.54
CA ARG A 34 -6.66 -9.24 12.11
C ARG A 34 -5.24 -9.16 11.57
N LEU A 35 -4.30 -8.58 12.33
CA LEU A 35 -2.90 -8.52 11.94
C LEU A 35 -2.33 -9.93 11.77
N ALA A 36 -2.57 -10.83 12.73
CA ALA A 36 -2.14 -12.22 12.65
C ALA A 36 -2.74 -12.96 11.44
N GLN A 37 -4.01 -12.69 11.09
CA GLN A 37 -4.61 -13.25 9.87
C GLN A 37 -3.92 -12.74 8.60
N VAL A 38 -3.60 -11.46 8.54
CA VAL A 38 -2.86 -10.87 7.41
C VAL A 38 -1.45 -11.47 7.30
N GLU A 39 -0.78 -11.71 8.43
CA GLU A 39 0.54 -12.37 8.44
C GLU A 39 0.47 -13.79 7.87
N ILE A 40 -0.59 -14.55 8.20
CA ILE A 40 -0.81 -15.89 7.61
C ILE A 40 -1.02 -15.78 6.10
N GLU A 41 -1.88 -14.87 5.64
CA GLU A 41 -2.13 -14.66 4.22
C GLU A 41 -0.87 -14.23 3.46
N GLN A 42 -0.02 -13.40 4.08
CA GLN A 42 1.28 -13.02 3.51
C GLN A 42 2.21 -14.23 3.37
N ALA A 43 2.29 -15.09 4.38
CA ALA A 43 3.12 -16.29 4.32
C ALA A 43 2.68 -17.25 3.21
N GLU A 44 1.36 -17.40 3.00
CA GLU A 44 0.80 -18.19 1.89
C GLU A 44 1.15 -17.58 0.52
N LEU A 45 1.05 -16.26 0.38
CA LEU A 45 1.45 -15.57 -0.84
C LEU A 45 2.96 -15.67 -1.11
N GLU A 46 3.80 -15.63 -0.08
CA GLU A 46 5.24 -15.84 -0.19
C GLU A 46 5.56 -17.25 -0.69
N GLN A 47 4.87 -18.27 -0.17
CA GLN A 47 5.00 -19.64 -0.65
C GLN A 47 4.62 -19.75 -2.14
N LEU A 48 3.50 -19.14 -2.53
CA LEU A 48 3.06 -19.13 -3.92
C LEU A 48 4.03 -18.37 -4.83
N LYS A 49 4.59 -17.25 -4.34
CA LYS A 49 5.61 -16.49 -5.07
C LYS A 49 6.86 -17.32 -5.29
N ALA A 50 7.36 -18.00 -4.26
CA ALA A 50 8.50 -18.90 -4.36
C ALA A 50 8.22 -20.06 -5.35
N ALA A 51 7.01 -20.62 -5.35
CA ALA A 51 6.61 -21.60 -6.35
C ALA A 51 6.57 -21.01 -7.77
N SER A 52 6.07 -19.78 -7.94
CA SER A 52 5.99 -19.09 -9.23
C SER A 52 7.36 -18.78 -9.83
N GLU A 53 8.40 -18.62 -8.98
CA GLU A 53 9.77 -18.41 -9.45
C GLU A 53 10.34 -19.63 -10.20
N PHE A 54 9.78 -20.83 -9.95
CA PHE A 54 10.18 -22.05 -10.65
C PHE A 54 9.61 -22.15 -12.06
N TYR A 55 8.54 -21.42 -12.37
CA TYR A 55 7.84 -21.46 -13.64
C TYR A 55 8.22 -20.29 -14.56
N PRO A 56 8.14 -20.46 -15.89
CA PRO A 56 8.40 -19.38 -16.82
C PRO A 56 7.39 -18.24 -16.65
N LYS A 57 7.88 -17.00 -16.64
CA LYS A 57 7.06 -15.79 -16.57
C LYS A 57 6.65 -15.38 -17.98
N VAL A 58 5.35 -15.26 -18.21
CA VAL A 58 4.80 -14.70 -19.46
C VAL A 58 4.44 -13.23 -19.20
N THR A 59 5.07 -12.32 -19.94
CA THR A 59 4.82 -10.88 -19.85
C THR A 59 4.52 -10.33 -21.24
N ALA A 60 3.60 -9.36 -21.31
CA ALA A 60 3.25 -8.67 -22.54
C ALA A 60 3.40 -7.17 -22.32
N GLU A 61 4.30 -6.56 -23.08
CA GLU A 61 4.61 -5.13 -22.98
C GLU A 61 4.42 -4.48 -24.36
N GLY A 62 3.85 -3.29 -24.38
CA GLY A 62 3.64 -2.50 -25.60
C GLY A 62 3.86 -1.03 -25.30
N GLY A 63 4.69 -0.37 -26.10
CA GLY A 63 5.01 1.05 -25.92
C GLY A 63 5.28 1.73 -27.27
N VAL A 64 4.87 3.00 -27.38
CA VAL A 64 5.18 3.86 -28.52
C VAL A 64 5.98 5.05 -27.99
N ALA A 65 7.30 5.01 -28.19
CA ALA A 65 8.17 6.15 -27.90
C ALA A 65 8.30 7.02 -29.15
N ARG A 66 7.97 8.31 -29.05
CA ARG A 66 8.32 9.29 -30.08
C ARG A 66 9.52 10.08 -29.59
N LEU A 67 10.68 9.84 -30.21
CA LEU A 67 11.86 10.65 -30.02
C LEU A 67 11.80 11.82 -31.00
N SER A 68 11.19 12.93 -30.59
CA SER A 68 11.30 14.20 -31.31
C SER A 68 12.23 15.14 -30.56
N GLU A 69 13.46 14.70 -30.35
CA GLU A 69 14.53 15.57 -29.88
C GLU A 69 15.68 15.47 -30.87
N ILE A 70 15.62 16.31 -31.92
CA ILE A 70 16.79 16.64 -32.71
C ILE A 70 17.75 17.36 -31.74
N PRO A 71 18.95 16.84 -31.47
CA PRO A 71 19.91 17.58 -30.66
C PRO A 71 20.26 18.86 -31.41
N ARG A 72 19.83 20.00 -30.87
CA ARG A 72 20.14 21.31 -31.42
C ARG A 72 21.53 21.69 -30.92
N PHE A 73 22.55 21.41 -31.71
CA PHE A 73 23.89 21.92 -31.44
C PHE A 73 23.90 23.42 -31.73
N SER A 74 23.91 24.24 -30.66
CA SER A 74 24.25 25.66 -30.76
C SER A 74 25.77 25.77 -30.66
N LEU A 75 26.41 26.13 -31.77
CA LEU A 75 27.77 26.65 -31.70
C LEU A 75 27.64 28.16 -31.51
N GLU A 76 27.68 28.59 -30.26
CA GLU A 76 27.90 30.01 -29.94
C GLU A 76 29.19 30.43 -30.67
N PRO A 77 29.15 31.44 -31.56
CA PRO A 77 30.39 31.97 -32.13
C PRO A 77 31.18 32.59 -30.98
N LEU A 78 32.34 32.01 -30.66
CA LEU A 78 33.33 32.66 -29.82
C LEU A 78 33.74 33.94 -30.54
N GLY A 79 33.18 35.06 -30.10
CA GLY A 79 33.58 36.39 -30.51
C GLY A 79 35.05 36.58 -30.15
N TYR A 80 35.92 36.38 -31.12
CA TYR A 80 37.23 37.01 -31.10
C TYR A 80 37.09 38.34 -31.80
N ASP A 81 37.15 39.42 -31.02
CA ASP A 81 37.53 40.72 -31.54
C ASP A 81 38.96 40.55 -32.08
N ILE A 82 39.08 40.49 -33.40
CA ILE A 82 40.35 40.76 -34.07
C ILE A 82 40.48 42.29 -34.11
N GLU A 83 41.57 42.75 -33.47
CA GLU A 83 41.98 44.14 -33.26
C GLU A 83 41.77 45.08 -34.46
#